data_AF-A0A127SHD6-F1
#
_entry.id   AF-A0A127SHD6-F1
#
_cell.length_a   1.000
_cell.length_b   1.000
_cell.length_c   1.000
_cell.angle_alpha   90.00
_cell.angle_beta   90.00
_cell.angle_gamma   90.00
#
_symmetry.space_group_name_H-M   'P 1'
#
loop_
_entity.id
_entity.type
_entity.pdbx_description
1 polymer ?
#
loop_
_entity_poly.entity_id
_entity_poly.type
_entity_poly.pdbx_seq_one_letter_code
_entity_poly.pdbx_strand_id
1 'polypeptide(L)'
;MTPATASQRPAGAPFDRVYAVSPQQLFQVIHDQLTTGATFTLDNENTQTGAFSFHSYDGVNCTLTVVPQGAAGAAIRLEATGNESAKRVDEFLAALDKRIGVAPAP
;
A
#
# COMPACT_ATOMS: atom_id res chain seq x y z
N MET A 1 -9.84 -35.26 -1.32
CA MET A 1 -9.06 -34.89 -0.12
C MET A 1 -8.06 -33.82 -0.53
N THR A 2 -8.12 -32.67 0.17
CA THR A 2 -7.30 -31.43 0.12
C THR A 2 -7.07 -30.74 -1.24
N PRO A 3 -7.71 -29.59 -1.52
CA PRO A 3 -7.11 -28.59 -2.40
C PRO A 3 -5.95 -27.90 -1.69
N ALA A 4 -4.89 -27.64 -2.44
CA ALA A 4 -3.68 -26.97 -2.02
C ALA A 4 -4.00 -25.60 -1.40
N THR A 5 -3.48 -25.36 -0.20
CA THR A 5 -3.43 -24.05 0.43
C THR A 5 -2.46 -23.19 -0.38
N ALA A 6 -2.95 -22.57 -1.46
CA ALA A 6 -2.23 -21.52 -2.15
C ALA A 6 -2.15 -20.33 -1.20
N SER A 7 -1.10 -20.28 -0.37
CA SER A 7 -0.68 -19.17 0.49
C SER A 7 -1.77 -18.14 0.78
N GLN A 8 -2.89 -18.58 1.34
CA GLN A 8 -3.89 -17.69 1.89
C GLN A 8 -3.28 -17.21 3.20
N ARG A 9 -2.35 -16.25 3.08
CA ARG A 9 -1.88 -15.46 4.21
C ARG A 9 -3.17 -15.04 4.93
N PRO A 10 -3.32 -15.39 6.22
CA PRO A 10 -4.60 -15.28 6.91
C PRO A 10 -5.19 -13.90 6.66
N ALA A 11 -6.51 -13.81 6.48
CA ALA A 11 -7.27 -12.59 6.26
C ALA A 11 -7.26 -11.64 7.49
N GLY A 12 -6.16 -11.63 8.24
CA GLY A 12 -5.83 -10.83 9.40
C GLY A 12 -4.31 -10.67 9.58
N ALA A 13 -3.51 -10.74 8.50
CA ALA A 13 -2.14 -10.23 8.56
C ALA A 13 -2.18 -8.74 8.96
N PRO A 14 -1.31 -8.28 9.89
CA PRO A 14 -1.34 -6.89 10.33
C PRO A 14 -1.18 -6.01 9.11
N PHE A 15 -2.00 -4.96 9.04
CA PHE A 15 -1.79 -3.88 8.09
C PHE A 15 -0.34 -3.44 8.18
N ASP A 16 0.26 -3.18 7.02
CA ASP A 16 1.66 -2.80 6.96
C ASP A 16 1.86 -1.46 7.67
N ARG A 17 0.90 -0.53 7.48
CA ARG A 17 0.83 0.71 8.24
C ARG A 17 -0.60 1.17 8.46
N VAL A 18 -0.85 1.80 9.61
CA VAL A 18 -2.13 2.45 9.92
C VAL A 18 -1.89 3.94 10.11
N TYR A 19 -2.66 4.75 9.39
CA TYR A 19 -2.63 6.19 9.47
C TYR A 19 -3.93 6.69 10.08
N ALA A 20 -3.82 7.58 11.07
CA ALA A 20 -4.95 8.27 11.68
C ALA A 20 -5.49 9.40 10.78
N VAL A 21 -5.66 9.11 9.49
CA VAL A 21 -6.20 10.03 8.48
C VAL A 21 -7.39 9.40 7.78
N SER A 22 -8.20 10.22 7.12
CA SER A 22 -9.34 9.74 6.34
C SER A 22 -8.87 8.82 5.21
N PRO A 23 -9.58 7.71 4.91
CA PRO A 23 -9.22 6.81 3.81
C PRO A 23 -9.16 7.55 2.47
N GLN A 24 -10.02 8.55 2.26
CA GLN A 24 -9.99 9.42 1.09
C GLN A 24 -8.68 10.22 0.99
N GLN A 25 -8.19 10.77 2.10
CA GLN A 25 -6.94 11.53 2.13
C GLN A 25 -5.75 10.61 1.84
N LEU A 26 -5.71 9.45 2.49
CA LEU A 26 -4.68 8.44 2.24
C LEU A 26 -4.65 8.01 0.77
N PHE A 27 -5.83 7.76 0.19
CA PHE A 27 -5.99 7.42 -1.23
C PHE A 27 -5.43 8.51 -2.15
N GLN A 28 -5.74 9.78 -1.87
CA GLN A 28 -5.22 10.92 -2.65
C GLN A 28 -3.70 11.06 -2.52
N VAL A 29 -3.14 10.89 -1.32
CA VAL A 29 -1.69 10.99 -1.12
C VAL A 29 -0.95 9.86 -1.83
N ILE A 30 -1.50 8.64 -1.81
CA ILE A 30 -0.93 7.49 -2.54
C ILE A 30 -1.00 7.73 -4.04
N HIS A 31 -2.15 8.15 -4.57
CA HIS A 31 -2.31 8.46 -5.98
C HIS A 31 -1.32 9.55 -6.41
N ASP A 32 -1.22 10.64 -5.66
CA ASP A 32 -0.26 11.72 -5.92
C ASP A 32 1.18 11.20 -5.86
N GLN A 33 1.55 10.42 -4.85
CA GLN A 33 2.89 9.83 -4.74
C GLN A 33 3.22 8.90 -5.92
N LEU A 34 2.26 8.15 -6.45
CA LEU A 34 2.46 7.24 -7.59
C LEU A 34 2.45 7.97 -8.95
N THR A 35 1.91 9.18 -9.02
CA THR A 35 1.86 9.99 -10.25
C THR A 35 2.93 11.08 -10.31
N THR A 36 3.34 11.64 -9.16
CA THR A 36 4.47 12.58 -9.05
C THR A 36 5.77 11.94 -8.58
N GLY A 37 5.73 10.74 -7.99
CA GLY A 37 6.93 10.04 -7.54
C GLY A 37 7.69 9.45 -8.71
N ALA A 38 8.87 9.99 -8.99
CA ALA A 38 9.72 9.55 -10.11
C ALA A 38 10.32 8.14 -9.96
N THR A 39 9.84 7.31 -9.03
CA THR A 39 10.40 5.98 -8.72
C THR A 39 9.38 4.85 -8.88
N PHE A 40 8.09 5.19 -8.91
CA PHE A 40 6.99 4.25 -9.04
C PHE A 40 6.02 4.78 -10.09
N THR A 41 5.53 3.91 -10.95
CA THR A 41 4.58 4.25 -12.00
C THR A 41 3.25 3.59 -11.68
N LEU A 42 2.20 4.39 -11.50
CA LEU A 42 0.84 3.86 -11.39
C LEU A 42 0.46 3.12 -12.67
N ASP A 43 0.09 1.86 -12.52
CA ASP A 43 -0.39 1.01 -13.62
C ASP A 43 -1.91 0.98 -13.66
N ASN A 44 -2.53 0.69 -12.50
CA ASN A 44 -3.98 0.63 -12.37
C ASN A 44 -4.42 1.13 -10.99
N GLU A 45 -5.46 1.95 -10.96
CA GLU A 45 -6.12 2.38 -9.73
C GLU A 45 -7.55 1.83 -9.69
N ASN A 46 -7.90 1.17 -8.60
CA ASN A 46 -9.24 0.72 -8.29
C ASN A 46 -9.78 1.46 -7.07
N THR A 47 -10.49 2.56 -7.35
CA THR A 47 -11.17 3.37 -6.34
C THR A 47 -12.32 2.64 -5.65
N GLN A 48 -12.87 1.58 -6.24
CA GLN A 48 -13.97 0.81 -5.64
C GLN A 48 -13.48 -0.09 -4.50
N THR A 49 -12.34 -0.74 -4.67
CA THR A 49 -11.75 -1.63 -3.65
C THR A 49 -10.68 -0.96 -2.81
N GLY A 50 -10.23 0.24 -3.20
CA GLY A 50 -9.12 0.92 -2.55
C GLY A 50 -7.75 0.41 -3.00
N ALA A 51 -7.65 -0.32 -4.12
CA ALA A 51 -6.43 -0.99 -4.55
C ALA A 51 -5.69 -0.19 -5.63
N PHE A 52 -4.36 -0.16 -5.55
CA PHE A 52 -3.45 0.46 -6.49
C PHE A 52 -2.44 -0.58 -6.95
N SER A 53 -2.34 -0.78 -8.24
CA SER A 53 -1.28 -1.55 -8.87
C SER A 53 -0.30 -0.57 -9.47
N PHE A 54 0.97 -0.72 -9.14
CA PHE A 54 2.04 0.12 -9.67
C PHE A 54 3.32 -0.70 -9.76
N HIS A 55 4.23 -0.30 -10.63
CA HIS A 55 5.54 -0.94 -10.73
C HIS A 55 6.64 0.06 -10.48
N SER A 56 7.73 -0.41 -9.87
CA SER A 56 8.96 0.36 -9.78
C SER A 56 9.69 0.35 -11.14
N TYR A 57 10.56 1.32 -11.41
CA TYR A 57 11.42 1.30 -12.62
C TYR A 57 12.27 0.03 -12.76
N ASP A 58 12.55 -0.64 -11.64
CA ASP A 58 13.28 -1.91 -11.58
C ASP A 58 12.46 -3.13 -12.05
N GLY A 59 11.17 -2.95 -12.37
CA GLY A 59 10.25 -4.02 -12.75
C GLY A 59 9.59 -4.75 -11.56
N VAL A 60 9.81 -4.28 -10.33
CA VAL A 60 9.12 -4.78 -9.13
C VAL A 60 7.65 -4.34 -9.18
N ASN A 61 6.74 -5.31 -9.21
CA ASN A 61 5.30 -5.04 -9.16
C ASN A 61 4.85 -4.90 -7.71
N CYS A 62 4.14 -3.82 -7.42
CA CYS A 62 3.62 -3.47 -6.12
C CYS A 62 2.11 -3.30 -6.19
N THR A 63 1.41 -3.94 -5.27
CA THR A 63 -0.04 -3.83 -5.10
C THR A 63 -0.29 -3.25 -3.72
N LEU A 64 -0.80 -2.03 -3.66
CA LEU A 64 -1.23 -1.40 -2.41
C LEU A 64 -2.75 -1.49 -2.28
N THR A 65 -3.25 -1.89 -1.13
CA THR A 65 -4.67 -1.85 -0.80
C THR A 65 -4.90 -0.96 0.40
N VAL A 66 -5.74 0.05 0.24
CA VAL A 66 -6.21 0.91 1.32
C VAL A 66 -7.44 0.28 1.95
N VAL A 67 -7.38 0.03 3.26
CA VAL A 67 -8.47 -0.56 4.04
C VAL A 67 -8.95 0.47 5.06
N PRO A 68 -10.19 0.98 4.94
CA PRO A 68 -10.74 1.90 5.94
C PRO A 68 -10.90 1.18 7.29
N GLN A 69 -10.37 1.76 8.37
CA GLN A 69 -10.46 1.24 9.75
C GLN A 69 -11.56 1.93 10.56
N GLY A 70 -12.39 2.77 9.93
CA GLY A 70 -13.41 3.55 10.62
C GLY A 70 -12.79 4.65 11.48
N ALA A 71 -13.14 4.71 12.77
CA ALA A 71 -12.69 5.76 13.68
C ALA A 71 -11.16 5.75 13.94
N ALA A 72 -10.49 4.62 13.69
CA ALA A 72 -9.04 4.51 13.80
C ALA A 72 -8.28 5.11 12.59
N GLY A 73 -9.00 5.53 11.55
CA GLY A 73 -8.42 6.07 10.32
C GLY A 73 -8.41 5.06 9.19
N ALA A 74 -7.30 4.97 8.47
CA ALA A 74 -7.15 4.12 7.31
C ALA A 74 -5.81 3.37 7.33
N ALA A 75 -5.89 2.11 6.97
CA ALA A 75 -4.75 1.23 6.93
C ALA A 75 -4.32 0.95 5.49
N ILE A 76 -3.05 0.63 5.31
CA ILE A 76 -2.52 0.18 4.03
C ILE A 76 -1.97 -1.23 4.15
N ARG A 77 -2.11 -1.95 3.04
CA ARG A 77 -1.45 -3.23 2.81
C ARG A 77 -0.67 -3.09 1.53
N LEU A 78 0.65 -3.14 1.61
CA LEU A 78 1.51 -3.08 0.44
C LEU A 78 2.11 -4.46 0.21
N GLU A 79 1.86 -5.03 -0.96
CA GLU A 79 2.43 -6.30 -1.39
C GLU A 79 3.30 -6.06 -2.62
N ALA A 80 4.62 -6.24 -2.48
CA ALA A 80 5.55 -6.15 -3.58
C ALA A 80 6.06 -7.54 -3.98
N THR A 81 6.18 -7.77 -5.28
CA THR A 81 6.65 -9.04 -5.86
C THR A 81 7.93 -8.77 -6.66
N GLY A 82 9.04 -9.37 -6.23
CA GLY A 82 10.37 -9.20 -6.84
C GLY A 82 11.49 -9.37 -5.81
N ASN A 83 12.74 -9.39 -6.27
CA ASN A 83 13.91 -9.57 -5.38
C ASN A 83 14.07 -8.40 -4.40
N GLU A 84 13.88 -7.16 -4.86
CA GLU A 84 14.01 -5.93 -4.08
C GLU A 84 12.70 -5.45 -3.44
N SER A 85 11.69 -6.33 -3.38
CA SER A 85 10.35 -6.02 -2.89
C SER A 85 10.35 -5.42 -1.48
N ALA A 86 11.08 -6.04 -0.53
CA ALA A 86 11.14 -5.55 0.84
C ALA A 86 11.71 -4.14 0.97
N LYS A 87 12.77 -3.83 0.21
CA LYS A 87 13.37 -2.49 0.18
C LYS A 87 12.43 -1.45 -0.42
N ARG A 88 11.77 -1.80 -1.53
CA ARG A 88 10.80 -0.90 -2.19
C ARG A 88 9.59 -0.62 -1.32
N VAL A 89 9.12 -1.62 -0.58
CA VAL A 89 8.06 -1.46 0.43
C VAL A 89 8.49 -0.44 1.47
N ASP A 90 9.66 -0.62 2.11
CA ASP A 90 10.16 0.31 3.13
C ASP A 90 10.30 1.75 2.61
N GLU A 91 10.92 1.94 1.43
CA GLU A 91 11.08 3.26 0.82
C GLU A 91 9.73 3.92 0.49
N PHE A 92 8.78 3.15 -0.03
CA PHE A 92 7.45 3.66 -0.36
C PHE A 92 6.73 4.14 0.91
N LEU A 93 6.78 3.33 1.98
CA LEU A 93 6.17 3.66 3.28
C LEU A 93 6.81 4.90 3.90
N ALA A 94 8.13 5.02 3.85
CA ALA A 94 8.84 6.18 4.36
C ALA A 94 8.47 7.47 3.60
N ALA A 95 8.35 7.38 2.27
CA ALA A 95 7.93 8.50 1.46
C ALA A 95 6.44 8.85 1.68
N LEU A 96 5.59 7.85 1.91
CA LEU A 96 4.18 8.05 2.26
C LEU A 96 4.04 8.73 3.62
N ASP A 97 4.76 8.26 4.64
CA ASP A 97 4.80 8.83 5.99
C ASP A 97 5.19 10.32 5.97
N LYS A 98 6.25 10.65 5.22
CA LYS A 98 6.69 12.04 5.00
C LYS A 98 5.63 12.89 4.31
N ARG A 99 4.91 12.34 3.33
CA ARG A 99 3.84 13.05 2.60
C ARG A 99 2.60 13.26 3.45
N ILE A 100 2.21 12.25 4.22
CA ILE A 100 1.06 12.29 5.14
C ILE A 100 1.33 13.29 6.27
N GLY A 101 2.58 13.40 6.74
CA GLY A 101 2.99 14.38 7.76
C GLY A 101 2.41 14.10 9.16
N VAL A 102 1.79 12.93 9.35
CA VAL A 102 1.21 12.46 10.61
C VAL A 102 2.04 11.27 11.08
N ALA A 103 2.52 11.32 12.32
CA ALA A 103 3.19 10.18 12.94
C ALA A 103 2.25 8.95 12.90
N PRO A 104 2.75 7.74 12.59
CA PRO A 104 1.93 6.53 12.59
C PRO A 104 1.25 6.38 13.96
N ALA A 105 -0.01 5.93 13.96
CA ALA A 105 -0.76 5.79 15.20
C ALA A 105 -0.01 4.82 16.16
N PRO A 106 0.09 5.14 17.46
CA PRO A 106 0.77 4.30 18.45
C PRO A 106 0.10 2.94 18.67
#